data_AF-A0A0V8RWB5-F1
#
_entry.id   AF-A0A0V8RWB5-F1
#
_cell.length_a   1.000
_cell.length_b   1.000
_cell.length_c   1.000
_cell.angle_alpha   90.00
_cell.angle_beta   90.00
_cell.angle_gamma   90.00
#
_symmetry.space_group_name_H-M   'P 1'
#
loop_
_entity.id
_entity.type
_entity.pdbx_description
1 polymer ?
#
loop_
_entity_poly.entity_id
_entity_poly.type
_entity_poly.pdbx_seq_one_letter_code
_entity_poly.pdbx_strand_id
1 'polypeptide(L)'
;MSTPVEGGGTLSKLVPAGIALIFIGVLLIFIGVFYSIIRSGGKGEYGGVVVIGPFPIVFGSGGGAVKIAVIGAIILMILALVIMLLPLLLARGGTVAWKP
;
A
#
# COMPACT_ATOMS: atom_id res chain seq x y z
N MET A 1 9.30 56.77 -4.15
CA MET A 1 10.21 55.67 -3.75
C MET A 1 9.53 54.37 -4.10
N SER A 2 9.78 53.85 -5.29
CA SER A 2 9.19 52.61 -5.81
C SER A 2 9.90 51.43 -5.14
N THR A 3 9.20 50.67 -4.30
CA THR A 3 9.70 49.37 -3.82
C THR A 3 9.50 48.33 -4.92
N PRO A 4 10.59 47.80 -5.51
CA PRO A 4 10.52 46.77 -6.53
C PRO A 4 10.40 45.37 -5.90
N VAL A 5 9.88 44.45 -6.72
CA VAL A 5 9.90 42.98 -6.64
C VAL A 5 9.10 42.26 -5.53
N GLU A 6 7.95 41.68 -5.92
CA GLU A 6 7.61 40.30 -5.51
C GLU A 6 6.97 39.56 -6.70
N GLY A 7 7.78 39.25 -7.70
CA GLY A 7 7.47 38.24 -8.72
C GLY A 7 7.51 36.80 -8.18
N GLY A 8 7.14 36.57 -6.92
CA GLY A 8 7.13 35.26 -6.23
C GLY A 8 5.78 34.90 -5.60
N GLY A 9 4.71 35.62 -5.96
CA GLY A 9 3.50 35.78 -5.14
C GLY A 9 2.40 34.72 -5.22
N THR A 10 2.54 33.65 -6.00
CA THR A 10 1.45 32.65 -6.16
C THR A 10 1.88 31.23 -5.76
N LEU A 11 3.07 30.79 -6.16
CA LEU A 11 3.55 29.43 -5.87
C LEU A 11 3.74 29.19 -4.36
N SER A 12 4.27 30.18 -3.64
CA SER A 12 4.47 30.11 -2.19
C SER A 12 3.16 30.04 -1.39
N LYS A 13 2.04 30.42 -1.98
CA LYS A 13 0.69 30.32 -1.37
C LYS A 13 -0.04 29.05 -1.80
N LEU A 14 0.21 28.57 -3.03
CA LEU A 14 -0.41 27.36 -3.57
C LEU A 14 0.17 26.08 -2.96
N VAL A 15 1.48 26.02 -2.70
CA VAL A 15 2.12 24.86 -2.07
C VAL A 15 1.53 24.53 -0.69
N PRO A 16 1.47 25.48 0.27
CA PRO A 16 0.87 25.19 1.58
C PRO A 16 -0.64 24.89 1.48
N ALA A 17 -1.36 25.54 0.56
CA ALA A 17 -2.77 25.26 0.32
C ALA A 17 -2.99 23.83 -0.23
N GLY A 18 -2.14 23.37 -1.15
CA GLY A 18 -2.18 22.00 -1.68
C GLY A 18 -1.87 20.95 -0.61
N ILE A 19 -0.87 21.19 0.23
CA ILE A 19 -0.56 20.32 1.37
C ILE A 19 -1.76 20.26 2.34
N ALA A 20 -2.34 21.41 2.69
CA ALA A 20 -3.53 21.45 3.54
C ALA A 20 -4.71 20.66 2.94
N LEU A 21 -4.92 20.75 1.63
CA LEU A 21 -5.98 20.01 0.92
C LEU A 21 -5.74 18.50 0.95
N ILE A 22 -4.49 18.02 0.81
CA ILE A 22 -4.15 16.60 0.95
C ILE A 22 -4.48 16.13 2.37
N PHE A 23 -4.08 16.88 3.40
CA PHE A 23 -4.39 16.54 4.78
C PHE A 23 -5.89 16.47 5.06
N ILE A 24 -6.66 17.42 4.53
CA ILE A 24 -8.13 17.41 4.63
C ILE A 24 -8.71 16.17 3.94
N GLY A 25 -8.22 15.82 2.75
CA GLY A 25 -8.63 14.62 2.02
C GLY A 25 -8.35 13.33 2.81
N VAL A 26 -7.15 13.21 3.38
CA VAL A 26 -6.78 12.08 4.24
C VAL A 26 -7.70 12.02 5.46
N LEU A 27 -7.95 13.15 6.13
CA LEU A 27 -8.83 13.21 7.30
C LEU A 27 -10.27 12.79 6.96
N LEU A 28 -10.80 13.22 5.81
CA LEU A 28 -12.13 12.81 5.33
C LEU A 28 -12.23 11.31 5.08
N ILE A 29 -11.18 10.69 4.52
CA ILE A 29 -11.12 9.23 4.35
C ILE A 29 -11.18 8.54 5.71
N PHE A 30 -10.39 8.99 6.69
CA PHE A 30 -10.42 8.43 8.05
C PHE A 30 -11.81 8.53 8.69
N ILE A 31 -12.45 9.71 8.61
CA ILE A 31 -13.80 9.93 9.13
C ILE A 31 -14.81 9.02 8.43
N GLY A 32 -14.74 8.90 7.10
CA GLY A 32 -15.63 8.05 6.32
C GLY A 32 -15.50 6.56 6.67
N VAL A 33 -14.26 6.08 6.85
CA VAL A 33 -13.98 4.70 7.27
C VAL A 33 -14.51 4.47 8.70
N PHE A 34 -14.23 5.38 9.62
CA PHE A 34 -14.66 5.26 11.02
C PHE A 34 -16.20 5.26 11.14
N TYR A 35 -16.87 6.15 10.40
CA TYR A 35 -18.32 6.20 10.33
C TYR A 35 -18.92 4.92 9.72
N SER A 36 -18.28 4.36 8.68
CA SER A 36 -18.66 3.09 8.07
C SER A 36 -18.58 1.93 9.08
N ILE A 37 -17.51 1.87 9.88
CA ILE A 37 -17.31 0.84 10.92
C ILE A 37 -18.38 0.94 12.01
N ILE A 38 -18.66 2.14 12.52
CA ILE A 38 -19.66 2.35 13.58
C ILE A 38 -21.06 2.00 13.09
N ARG A 39 -21.42 2.43 11.88
CA ARG A 39 -22.75 2.19 11.29
C ARG A 39 -22.98 0.73 10.93
N SER A 40 -21.92 -0.04 10.68
CA SER A 40 -21.98 -1.48 10.44
C SER A 40 -22.23 -2.31 11.71
N GLY A 41 -22.27 -1.69 12.90
CA GLY A 41 -22.84 -2.29 14.11
C GLY A 41 -22.21 -3.62 14.54
N GLY A 42 -20.91 -3.82 14.29
CA GLY A 42 -20.21 -5.06 14.61
C GLY A 42 -20.51 -6.25 13.68
N LYS A 43 -21.35 -6.05 12.65
CA LYS A 43 -21.52 -6.96 11.49
C LYS A 43 -20.60 -6.59 10.33
N GLY A 44 -19.61 -5.74 10.59
CA GLY A 44 -18.57 -5.44 9.62
C GLY A 44 -17.81 -6.71 9.29
N GLU A 45 -17.67 -7.00 8.00
CA GLU A 45 -16.85 -8.11 7.56
C GLU A 45 -15.37 -7.77 7.83
N TYR A 46 -14.87 -8.10 9.03
CA TYR A 46 -13.47 -7.87 9.37
C TYR A 46 -12.63 -8.96 8.72
N GLY A 47 -11.67 -8.58 7.88
CA GLY A 47 -10.76 -9.48 7.18
C GLY A 47 -9.35 -8.92 7.12
N GLY A 48 -8.35 -9.74 7.43
CA GLY A 48 -6.94 -9.41 7.40
C GLY A 48 -6.12 -10.59 6.89
N VAL A 49 -4.94 -10.31 6.36
CA VAL A 49 -3.98 -11.34 5.92
C VAL A 49 -2.66 -11.07 6.61
N VAL A 50 -2.14 -12.08 7.32
CA VAL A 50 -0.82 -12.08 7.94
C VAL A 50 0.11 -12.91 7.07
N VAL A 51 1.20 -12.33 6.59
CA VAL A 51 2.20 -13.03 5.77
C VAL A 51 3.32 -13.52 6.69
N ILE A 52 3.38 -14.83 6.94
CA ILE A 52 4.47 -15.47 7.72
C ILE A 52 5.35 -16.22 6.72
N GLY A 53 6.48 -15.61 6.35
CA GLY A 53 7.30 -16.12 5.25
C GLY A 53 6.51 -16.13 3.92
N PRO A 54 6.77 -17.06 2.99
CA PRO A 54 6.04 -17.15 1.72
C PRO A 54 4.65 -17.78 1.88
N PHE A 55 4.05 -17.77 3.08
CA PHE A 55 2.72 -18.33 3.34
C PHE A 55 1.77 -17.24 3.85
N PRO A 56 0.65 -16.96 3.16
CA PRO A 56 -0.30 -15.93 3.55
C PRO A 56 -1.41 -16.56 4.39
N ILE A 57 -1.59 -16.10 5.62
CA ILE A 57 -2.62 -16.62 6.52
C ILE A 57 -3.76 -15.61 6.60
N VAL A 58 -4.93 -16.03 6.14
CA VAL A 58 -6.12 -15.20 6.02
C VAL A 58 -6.98 -15.38 7.27
N PHE A 59 -7.31 -14.28 7.95
CA PHE A 59 -8.14 -14.26 9.15
C PHE A 59 -9.29 -13.27 8.98
N GLY A 60 -10.52 -13.67 9.29
CA GLY A 60 -11.67 -12.77 9.16
C GLY A 60 -13.02 -13.46 9.09
N SER A 61 -14.07 -12.70 9.33
CA SER A 61 -15.47 -13.10 9.27
C SER A 61 -16.16 -12.25 8.21
N GLY A 62 -16.30 -12.76 6.99
CA GLY A 62 -17.06 -12.06 5.94
C GLY A 62 -16.59 -12.29 4.51
N GLY A 63 -17.52 -12.60 3.62
CA GLY A 63 -17.26 -13.18 2.30
C GLY A 63 -16.76 -12.20 1.24
N GLY A 64 -16.96 -10.88 1.40
CA GLY A 64 -16.57 -9.86 0.42
C GLY A 64 -15.18 -9.29 0.67
N ALA A 65 -14.97 -8.73 1.86
CA ALA A 65 -13.70 -8.07 2.22
C ALA A 65 -12.53 -9.06 2.30
N VAL A 66 -12.77 -10.25 2.88
CA VAL A 66 -11.78 -11.32 2.94
C VAL A 66 -11.39 -11.79 1.53
N LYS A 67 -12.35 -11.90 0.60
CA LYS A 67 -12.08 -12.37 -0.76
C LYS A 67 -11.15 -11.42 -1.52
N ILE A 68 -11.35 -10.11 -1.40
CA ILE A 68 -10.45 -9.12 -2.01
C ILE A 68 -9.06 -9.19 -1.38
N ALA A 69 -8.97 -9.30 -0.06
CA ALA A 69 -7.70 -9.42 0.65
C ALA A 69 -6.93 -10.69 0.27
N VAL A 70 -7.63 -11.84 0.14
CA VAL A 70 -7.06 -13.12 -0.30
C VAL A 70 -6.52 -13.01 -1.72
N ILE A 71 -7.30 -12.46 -2.66
CA ILE A 71 -6.88 -12.30 -4.05
C ILE A 71 -5.62 -11.42 -4.12
N GLY A 72 -5.62 -10.28 -3.42
CA GLY A 72 -4.46 -9.41 -3.33
C GLY A 72 -3.23 -10.12 -2.76
N ALA A 73 -3.40 -10.88 -1.68
CA ALA A 73 -2.32 -11.63 -1.06
C ALA A 73 -1.74 -12.73 -1.99
N ILE A 74 -2.59 -13.45 -2.72
CA ILE A 74 -2.15 -14.46 -3.69
C ILE A 74 -1.37 -13.82 -4.84
N ILE A 75 -1.83 -12.69 -5.38
CA ILE A 75 -1.11 -11.98 -6.45
C ILE A 75 0.27 -11.55 -5.97
N LEU A 76 0.33 -10.91 -4.80
CA LEU A 76 1.59 -10.47 -4.19
C LEU A 76 2.51 -11.66 -3.86
N MET A 77 1.95 -12.79 -3.46
CA MET A 77 2.69 -14.03 -3.20
C MET A 77 3.35 -14.58 -4.46
N ILE A 78 2.59 -14.70 -5.56
CA ILE A 78 3.13 -15.16 -6.83
C ILE A 78 4.24 -14.21 -7.30
N LEU A 79 4.02 -12.90 -7.18
CA LEU A 79 5.03 -11.90 -7.52
C LEU A 79 6.30 -12.05 -6.67
N ALA A 80 6.16 -12.23 -5.36
CA ALA A 80 7.28 -12.44 -4.45
C ALA A 80 8.04 -13.74 -4.76
N LEU A 81 7.33 -14.83 -5.06
CA LEU A 81 7.92 -16.10 -5.46
C LEU A 81 8.67 -15.99 -6.79
N VAL A 82 8.13 -15.26 -7.76
CA VAL A 82 8.83 -15.00 -9.03
C VAL A 82 10.12 -14.23 -8.74
N ILE A 83 10.06 -13.15 -7.97
CA ILE A 83 11.24 -12.32 -7.66
C ILE A 83 12.29 -13.12 -6.87
N MET A 84 11.88 -14.03 -5.98
CA MET A 84 12.80 -14.83 -5.17
C MET A 84 13.36 -16.05 -5.92
N LEU A 85 12.52 -16.80 -6.62
CA LEU A 85 12.87 -18.09 -7.23
C LEU A 85 13.50 -17.93 -8.62
N LEU A 86 13.11 -16.91 -9.40
CA LEU A 86 13.64 -16.67 -10.73
C LEU A 86 15.16 -16.39 -10.74
N PRO A 87 15.70 -15.46 -9.95
CA PRO A 87 17.15 -15.26 -9.90
C PRO A 87 17.87 -16.44 -9.28
N LEU A 88 17.26 -17.18 -8.35
CA LEU A 88 17.87 -18.40 -7.80
C LEU A 88 17.98 -19.51 -8.87
N LEU A 89 16.96 -19.68 -9.70
CA LEU A 89 16.97 -20.65 -10.81
C LEU A 89 17.98 -20.25 -11.90
N LEU A 90 18.07 -18.95 -12.22
CA LEU A 90 19.04 -18.42 -13.18
C LEU A 90 20.48 -18.45 -12.64
N ALA A 91 20.69 -18.17 -11.36
CA ALA A 91 22.00 -18.19 -10.71
C ALA A 91 22.52 -19.61 -10.45
N ARG A 92 21.62 -20.60 -10.26
CA ARG A 92 21.99 -22.01 -10.09
C ARG A 92 22.46 -22.67 -11.40
N GLY A 93 22.38 -21.98 -12.53
CA GLY A 93 22.99 -22.39 -13.79
C GLY A 93 24.52 -22.19 -13.88
N GLY A 94 25.16 -21.56 -12.89
CA GLY A 94 26.61 -21.40 -12.83
C GLY A 94 27.29 -22.69 -12.39
N THR A 95 27.73 -23.51 -13.34
CA THR A 95 28.63 -24.64 -13.09
C THR A 95 29.89 -24.15 -12.40
N VAL A 96 30.14 -24.73 -11.22
CA VAL A 96 31.34 -24.51 -10.41
C VAL A 96 32.54 -25.13 -11.15
N ALA A 97 33.13 -24.37 -12.08
CA ALA A 97 34.38 -24.76 -12.74
C ALA A 97 35.56 -24.26 -11.91
N TRP A 98 35.78 -24.88 -10.75
CA TRP A 98 37.03 -24.72 -10.01
C TRP A 98 38.10 -25.56 -10.74
N LYS A 99 39.07 -24.89 -11.36
CA LYS A 99 40.27 -25.53 -11.90
C LYS A 99 41.45 -25.09 -11.01
N PRO A 100 42.24 -26.05 -10.49
CA PRO A 100 43.24 -25.80 -9.44
C PRO A 100 44.35 -24.85 -9.86
#